data_AF-A0A8D8YMV6-F1
#
_entry.id   AF-A0A8D8YMV6-F1
#
_cell.length_a   1.000
_cell.length_b   1.000
_cell.length_c   1.000
_cell.angle_alpha   90.00
_cell.angle_beta   90.00
_cell.angle_gamma   90.00
#
_symmetry.space_group_name_H-M   'P 1'
#
loop_
_entity.id
_entity.type
_entity.pdbx_description
1 polymer ?
#
loop_
_entity_poly.entity_id
_entity_poly.type
_entity_poly.pdbx_seq_one_letter_code
_entity_poly.pdbx_strand_id
1 'polypeptide(L)'
;MAGARLNPMLVYQGYKYGFSRVMKDGKESWRCANKNCAASLKTFQEVLVRTNNEHNHPRPDEATLRKQMLNGRLKQKALAQYFDKPGVLISEELNKSGMGQLSKHEMTLLKKNIHRIRAVGRGQACRETETTPAPCPEPNQ
;
A
#
# COMPACT_ATOMS: atom_id res chain seq x y z
N MET A 1 -9.07 -5.01 -17.84
CA MET A 1 -9.47 -5.02 -16.42
C MET A 1 -8.29 -4.59 -15.57
N ALA A 2 -8.30 -3.38 -14.99
CA ALA A 2 -7.19 -2.90 -14.16
C ALA A 2 -7.20 -3.65 -12.81
N GLY A 3 -6.34 -4.66 -12.67
CA GLY A 3 -6.08 -5.31 -11.38
C GLY A 3 -5.67 -4.25 -10.36
N ALA A 4 -6.24 -4.31 -9.16
CA ALA A 4 -5.93 -3.35 -8.10
C ALA A 4 -4.47 -3.53 -7.64
N ARG A 5 -3.54 -2.89 -8.36
CA ARG A 5 -2.14 -2.83 -7.97
C ARG A 5 -2.03 -2.03 -6.68
N LEU A 6 -1.44 -2.64 -5.66
CA LEU A 6 -1.00 -1.92 -4.48
C LEU A 6 0.21 -1.09 -4.87
N ASN A 7 -0.02 0.14 -5.28
CA ASN A 7 1.08 1.06 -5.57
C ASN A 7 1.64 1.58 -4.24
N PRO A 8 2.93 1.35 -3.95
CA PRO A 8 3.57 1.90 -2.76
C PRO A 8 3.45 3.43 -2.74
N MET A 9 3.28 3.96 -1.53
CA MET A 9 3.07 5.37 -1.29
C MET A 9 4.04 5.84 -0.21
N LEU A 10 4.68 6.97 -0.46
CA LEU A 10 5.61 7.63 0.44
C LEU A 10 5.08 9.02 0.78
N VAL A 11 5.29 9.45 2.02
CA VAL A 11 4.98 10.83 2.45
C VAL A 11 6.28 11.50 2.82
N TYR A 12 6.55 12.65 2.20
CA TYR A 12 7.75 13.45 2.47
C TYR A 12 7.36 14.92 2.50
N GLN A 13 7.75 15.62 3.58
CA GLN A 13 7.38 17.02 3.82
C GLN A 13 5.90 17.32 3.57
N GLY A 14 5.00 16.47 4.07
CA GLY A 14 3.54 16.61 3.93
C GLY A 14 2.99 16.45 2.50
N TYR A 15 3.84 16.12 1.53
CA TYR A 15 3.42 15.77 0.19
C TYR A 15 3.41 14.27 -0.01
N LYS A 16 2.46 13.80 -0.82
CA LYS A 16 2.30 12.39 -1.17
C LYS A 16 3.03 12.09 -2.48
N TYR A 17 3.81 11.04 -2.45
CA TYR A 17 4.51 10.49 -3.60
C TYR A 17 4.08 9.05 -3.85
N GLY A 18 3.84 8.73 -5.11
CA GLY A 18 3.59 7.37 -5.57
C GLY A 18 4.85 6.77 -6.19
N PHE A 19 5.06 5.48 -5.97
CA PHE A 19 6.13 4.76 -6.65
C PHE A 19 5.95 4.85 -8.17
N SER A 20 7.02 5.22 -8.88
CA SER A 20 7.00 5.33 -10.34
C SER A 20 7.75 4.17 -11.00
N ARG A 21 9.03 3.98 -10.66
CA ARG A 21 9.87 2.91 -11.24
C ARG A 21 11.17 2.73 -10.45
N VAL A 22 11.80 1.56 -10.59
CA VAL A 22 13.21 1.35 -10.21
C VAL A 22 14.10 1.80 -11.38
N MET A 23 15.18 2.52 -11.09
CA MET A 23 16.22 2.91 -12.04
C MET A 23 17.25 1.78 -12.20
N LYS A 24 18.07 1.84 -13.26
CA LYS A 24 19.11 0.83 -13.52
C LYS A 24 20.09 0.67 -12.35
N ASP A 25 20.37 1.76 -11.64
CA ASP A 25 21.27 1.80 -10.48
C ASP A 25 20.63 1.24 -9.18
N GLY A 26 19.46 0.59 -9.25
CA GLY A 26 18.72 0.09 -8.09
C GLY A 26 18.00 1.18 -7.26
N LYS A 27 18.12 2.45 -7.65
CA LYS A 27 17.42 3.58 -7.00
C LYS A 27 15.94 3.57 -7.35
N GLU A 28 15.07 3.80 -6.39
CA GLU A 28 13.64 3.91 -6.60
C GLU A 28 13.28 5.37 -6.92
N SER A 29 12.43 5.57 -7.93
CA SER A 29 11.93 6.88 -8.31
C SER A 29 10.46 7.02 -7.93
N TRP A 30 10.17 8.10 -7.22
CA TRP A 30 8.84 8.45 -6.74
C TRP A 30 8.41 9.76 -7.39
N ARG A 31 7.15 9.86 -7.80
CA ARG A 31 6.58 11.09 -8.35
C ARG A 31 5.48 11.60 -7.44
N CYS A 32 5.30 12.91 -7.40
CA CYS A 32 4.17 13.49 -6.70
C CYS A 32 2.88 12.84 -7.20
N ALA A 33 1.95 12.57 -6.28
CA ALA A 33 0.69 11.95 -6.64
C ALA A 33 -0.26 12.89 -7.40
N ASN A 34 -0.02 14.20 -7.38
CA ASN A 34 -0.71 15.13 -8.25
C ASN A 34 -0.14 15.02 -9.66
N LYS A 35 -1.00 14.67 -10.63
CA LYS A 35 -0.60 14.38 -12.02
C LYS A 35 0.04 15.58 -12.72
N ASN A 36 -0.34 16.80 -12.33
CA ASN A 36 0.17 18.03 -12.93
C ASN A 36 1.43 18.54 -12.23
N CYS A 37 1.94 17.82 -11.22
CA CYS A 37 3.10 18.22 -10.44
C CYS A 37 4.38 17.51 -10.92
N ALA A 38 5.46 18.27 -11.09
CA ALA A 38 6.77 17.76 -11.51
C ALA A 38 7.67 17.30 -10.35
N ALA A 39 7.24 17.53 -9.09
CA ALA A 39 8.01 17.12 -7.92
C ALA A 39 8.25 15.61 -7.89
N SER A 40 9.47 15.23 -7.53
CA SER A 40 9.92 13.83 -7.53
C SER A 40 10.98 13.57 -6.47
N LEU A 41 11.05 12.32 -6.01
CA LEU A 41 12.04 11.86 -5.06
C LEU A 41 12.77 10.65 -5.61
N LYS A 42 14.01 10.45 -5.15
CA LYS A 42 14.77 9.23 -5.39
C LYS A 42 15.23 8.68 -4.05
N THR A 43 14.92 7.42 -3.81
CA THR A 43 15.41 6.68 -2.64
C THR A 43 16.32 5.55 -3.06
N PHE A 44 17.20 5.13 -2.15
CA PHE A 44 18.03 3.95 -2.29
C PHE A 44 18.12 3.30 -0.92
N GLN A 45 17.73 2.03 -0.80
CA GLN A 45 17.72 1.31 0.48
C GLN A 45 17.05 2.12 1.60
N GLU A 46 15.85 2.65 1.32
CA GLU A 46 15.06 3.48 2.25
C GLU A 46 15.69 4.85 2.62
N VAL A 47 16.87 5.17 2.10
CA VAL A 47 17.52 6.48 2.28
C VAL A 47 17.14 7.42 1.14
N LEU A 48 16.81 8.66 1.49
CA LEU A 48 16.52 9.71 0.51
C LEU A 48 17.83 10.20 -0.14
N VAL A 49 17.98 9.97 -1.45
CA VAL A 49 19.20 10.29 -2.19
C VAL A 49 19.08 11.60 -2.97
N ARG A 50 17.89 11.89 -3.52
CA ARG A 50 17.66 13.11 -4.28
C ARG A 50 16.21 13.56 -4.17
N THR A 51 16.01 14.86 -4.10
CA THR A 51 14.69 15.48 -4.10
C THR A 51 14.59 16.56 -5.18
N ASN A 52 13.42 16.62 -5.80
CA ASN A 52 12.93 17.80 -6.49
C ASN A 52 11.60 18.16 -5.81
N ASN A 53 11.63 19.20 -4.97
CA ASN A 53 10.52 19.57 -4.09
C ASN A 53 9.74 20.79 -4.59
N GLU A 54 9.82 21.08 -5.88
CA GLU A 54 9.09 22.19 -6.51
C GLU A 54 7.65 21.76 -6.81
N HIS A 55 6.72 22.16 -5.94
CA HIS A 55 5.31 21.87 -6.06
C HIS A 55 4.54 23.06 -6.65
N ASN A 56 3.69 22.80 -7.64
CA ASN A 56 2.76 23.76 -8.22
C ASN A 56 1.34 23.65 -7.62
N HIS A 57 1.21 23.08 -6.42
CA HIS A 57 -0.08 22.90 -5.76
C HIS A 57 0.09 23.00 -4.23
N PRO A 58 -0.98 23.37 -3.51
CA PRO A 58 -0.93 23.43 -2.06
C PRO A 58 -0.70 22.04 -1.45
N ARG A 59 -0.16 22.04 -0.23
CA ARG A 59 -0.06 20.83 0.56
C ARG A 59 -1.47 20.30 0.88
N PRO A 60 -1.72 18.99 0.76
CA PRO A 60 -2.98 18.40 1.21
C PRO A 60 -3.15 18.57 2.72
N ASP A 61 -4.40 18.66 3.17
CA ASP A 61 -4.74 18.66 4.59
C ASP A 61 -4.19 17.40 5.30
N GLU A 62 -3.70 17.59 6.53
CA GLU A 62 -3.07 16.54 7.34
C GLU A 62 -4.07 15.41 7.65
N ALA A 63 -5.34 15.71 7.91
CA ALA A 63 -6.35 14.67 8.14
C ALA A 63 -6.58 13.84 6.86
N THR A 64 -6.60 14.50 5.70
CA THR A 64 -6.69 13.82 4.40
C THR A 64 -5.47 12.92 4.14
N LEU A 65 -4.27 13.40 4.41
CA LEU A 65 -3.03 12.65 4.24
C LEU A 65 -3.00 11.41 5.16
N ARG A 66 -3.37 11.58 6.43
CA ARG A 66 -3.49 10.48 7.41
C ARG A 66 -4.46 9.41 6.95
N LYS A 67 -5.65 9.78 6.46
CA LYS A 67 -6.64 8.83 5.91
C LYS A 67 -6.07 8.04 4.74
N GLN A 68 -5.30 8.69 3.88
CA GLN A 68 -4.65 8.04 2.75
C GLN A 68 -3.58 7.04 3.20
N MET A 69 -2.79 7.38 4.22
CA MET A 69 -1.81 6.46 4.83
C MET A 69 -2.50 5.25 5.45
N LEU A 70 -3.54 5.49 6.25
CA LEU A 70 -4.35 4.43 6.86
C LEU A 70 -4.93 3.48 5.81
N ASN A 71 -5.52 4.03 4.74
CA ASN A 71 -6.06 3.23 3.65
C ASN A 71 -4.95 2.42 2.93
N GLY A 72 -3.76 3.00 2.74
CA GLY A 72 -2.61 2.29 2.18
C GLY A 72 -2.21 1.08 3.01
N ARG A 73 -2.07 1.25 4.34
CA ARG A 73 -1.73 0.18 5.27
C ARG A 73 -2.81 -0.89 5.35
N LEU A 74 -4.08 -0.49 5.42
CA LEU A 74 -5.20 -1.43 5.44
C LEU A 74 -5.31 -2.26 4.17
N LYS A 75 -4.96 -1.70 3.01
CA LYS A 75 -4.92 -2.45 1.75
C LYS A 75 -3.80 -3.50 1.74
N GLN A 76 -2.64 -3.20 2.33
CA GLN A 76 -1.56 -4.18 2.52
C GLN A 76 -1.99 -5.29 3.47
N LYS A 77 -2.51 -4.92 4.66
CA LYS A 77 -3.04 -5.88 5.64
C LYS A 77 -4.19 -6.73 5.09
N ALA A 78 -5.03 -6.17 4.22
CA ALA A 78 -6.14 -6.91 3.62
C ALA A 78 -5.69 -8.17 2.86
N LEU A 79 -4.48 -8.15 2.27
CA LEU A 79 -3.88 -9.31 1.61
C LEU A 79 -3.10 -10.20 2.59
N ALA A 80 -2.31 -9.60 3.50
CA ALA A 80 -1.50 -10.36 4.46
C ALA A 80 -2.36 -11.12 5.48
N GLN A 81 -3.45 -10.50 5.93
CA GLN A 81 -4.41 -10.99 6.92
C GLN A 81 -5.76 -11.18 6.24
N TYR A 82 -5.83 -12.17 5.35
CA TYR A 82 -6.97 -12.36 4.45
C TYR A 82 -8.26 -12.74 5.18
N PHE A 83 -8.18 -13.59 6.21
CA PHE A 83 -9.35 -14.15 6.90
C PHE A 83 -9.95 -13.22 7.94
N ASP A 84 -9.19 -12.24 8.43
CA ASP A 84 -9.66 -11.33 9.47
C ASP A 84 -10.80 -10.45 8.98
N LYS A 85 -11.75 -10.17 9.86
CA LYS A 85 -12.87 -9.30 9.50
C LYS A 85 -12.35 -7.88 9.23
N PRO A 86 -12.85 -7.17 8.21
CA PRO A 86 -12.40 -5.80 7.89
C PRO A 86 -12.48 -4.84 9.09
N GLY A 87 -13.49 -5.02 9.97
CA GLY A 87 -13.62 -4.22 11.18
C GLY A 87 -12.44 -4.37 12.14
N VAL A 88 -11.95 -5.60 12.32
CA VAL A 88 -10.81 -5.92 13.21
C VAL A 88 -9.53 -5.28 12.67
N LEU A 89 -9.26 -5.43 11.37
CA LEU A 89 -8.11 -4.79 10.72
C LEU A 89 -8.09 -3.28 10.89
N ILE A 90 -9.26 -2.64 10.74
CA ILE A 90 -9.40 -1.19 10.92
C ILE A 90 -9.16 -0.80 12.37
N SER A 91 -9.79 -1.49 13.33
CA SER A 91 -9.60 -1.18 14.75
C SER A 91 -8.15 -1.34 15.21
N GLU A 92 -7.47 -2.39 14.77
CA GLU A 92 -6.06 -2.62 15.12
C GLU A 92 -5.14 -1.52 14.59
N GLU A 93 -5.32 -1.10 13.33
CA GLU A 93 -4.50 -0.05 12.74
C GLU A 93 -4.75 1.33 13.36
N LEU A 94 -6.01 1.60 13.74
CA LEU A 94 -6.38 2.81 14.49
C LEU A 94 -5.75 2.80 15.88
N ASN A 95 -5.83 1.69 16.61
CA ASN A 95 -5.22 1.52 17.93
C ASN A 95 -3.69 1.71 17.85
N LYS A 96 -3.04 1.09 16.85
CA LYS A 96 -1.59 1.21 16.64
C LYS A 96 -1.14 2.64 16.33
N SER A 97 -1.98 3.42 15.64
CA SER A 97 -1.66 4.80 15.24
C SER A 97 -2.08 5.85 16.28
N GLY A 98 -2.75 5.45 17.37
CA GLY A 98 -3.10 6.33 18.49
C GLY A 98 -4.02 7.50 18.14
N MET A 99 -4.90 7.38 17.14
CA MET A 99 -5.64 8.52 16.56
C MET A 99 -7.12 8.26 16.28
N GLY A 100 -7.97 9.15 16.82
CA GLY A 100 -9.12 9.83 16.20
C GLY A 100 -10.32 9.03 15.66
N GLN A 101 -11.52 9.38 16.12
CA GLN A 101 -12.82 8.87 15.63
C GLN A 101 -12.94 9.04 14.10
N LEU A 102 -13.10 7.94 13.36
CA LEU A 102 -13.53 7.96 11.97
C LEU A 102 -15.03 8.19 11.89
N SER A 103 -15.47 8.97 10.91
CA SER A 103 -16.89 9.06 10.55
C SER A 103 -17.42 7.69 10.09
N LYS A 104 -18.71 7.44 10.31
CA LYS A 104 -19.43 6.25 9.79
C LYS A 104 -19.21 6.07 8.28
N HIS A 105 -19.17 7.17 7.53
CA HIS A 105 -18.93 7.14 6.09
C HIS A 105 -17.52 6.61 5.76
N GLU A 106 -16.50 7.06 6.48
CA GLU A 106 -15.10 6.66 6.27
C GLU A 106 -14.91 5.17 6.58
N MET A 107 -15.50 4.70 7.67
CA MET A 107 -15.51 3.29 8.04
C MET A 107 -16.10 2.42 6.92
N THR A 108 -17.18 2.91 6.29
CA THR A 108 -17.81 2.22 5.16
C THR A 108 -16.89 2.17 3.94
N LEU A 109 -16.20 3.26 3.62
CA LEU A 109 -15.24 3.31 2.50
C LEU A 109 -14.05 2.38 2.72
N LEU A 110 -13.49 2.33 3.93
CA LEU A 110 -12.38 1.43 4.27
C LEU A 110 -12.76 -0.04 4.12
N LYS A 111 -13.93 -0.44 4.64
CA LYS A 111 -14.46 -1.81 4.47
C LYS A 111 -14.63 -2.17 2.99
N LYS A 112 -15.22 -1.27 2.18
CA LYS A 112 -15.37 -1.47 0.72
C LYS A 112 -14.02 -1.66 0.03
N ASN A 113 -13.00 -0.87 0.39
CA ASN A 113 -11.66 -1.02 -0.17
C ASN A 113 -11.02 -2.36 0.18
N ILE A 114 -11.14 -2.82 1.43
CA ILE A 114 -10.62 -4.12 1.88
C ILE A 114 -11.26 -5.25 1.08
N HIS A 115 -12.60 -5.27 0.96
CA HIS A 115 -13.29 -6.27 0.16
C HIS A 115 -12.87 -6.27 -1.31
N ARG A 116 -12.69 -5.07 -1.90
CA ARG A 116 -12.22 -4.94 -3.28
C ARG A 116 -10.83 -5.53 -3.48
N ILE A 117 -9.89 -5.23 -2.58
CA ILE A 117 -8.53 -5.78 -2.63
C ILE A 117 -8.54 -7.30 -2.48
N ARG A 118 -9.31 -7.84 -1.53
CA ARG A 118 -9.45 -9.29 -1.34
C ARG A 118 -10.08 -9.99 -2.53
N ALA A 119 -11.04 -9.34 -3.20
CA ALA A 119 -11.63 -9.88 -4.43
C ALA A 119 -10.62 -9.98 -5.57
N VAL A 120 -9.70 -9.02 -5.67
CA VAL A 120 -8.59 -9.08 -6.64
C VAL A 120 -7.57 -10.16 -6.27
N GLY A 121 -7.23 -10.28 -4.98
CA GLY A 121 -6.29 -11.31 -4.48
C GLY A 121 -6.79 -12.75 -4.68
N ARG A 122 -8.11 -12.99 -4.63
CA ARG A 122 -8.71 -14.30 -4.95
C ARG A 122 -8.40 -14.78 -6.37
N GLY A 123 -8.24 -13.85 -7.33
CA GLY A 123 -7.85 -14.20 -8.69
C GLY A 123 -6.38 -14.62 -8.83
N GLN A 124 -5.54 -14.38 -7.80
CA GLN A 124 -4.13 -14.76 -7.75
C GLN A 124 -3.92 -16.08 -7.01
N ALA A 125 -4.63 -16.30 -5.88
CA ALA A 125 -4.51 -17.52 -5.08
C ALA A 125 -4.93 -18.81 -5.84
N CYS A 126 -5.88 -18.72 -6.78
CA CYS A 126 -6.28 -19.89 -7.59
C CYS A 126 -5.22 -20.34 -8.62
N ARG A 127 -4.10 -19.63 -8.79
CA ARG A 127 -3.02 -20.03 -9.72
C ARG A 127 -1.86 -20.77 -9.06
N GLU A 128 -1.82 -20.84 -7.73
CA GLU A 128 -0.69 -21.39 -6.98
C GLU A 128 -0.98 -22.73 -6.29
N THR A 129 -2.18 -23.30 -6.48
CA THR A 129 -2.54 -24.62 -5.90
C THR A 129 -2.28 -25.81 -6.81
N GLU A 130 -1.62 -25.63 -7.97
CA GLU A 130 -1.24 -26.72 -8.87
C GLU A 130 0.29 -26.85 -8.95
N THR A 131 0.93 -27.25 -7.86
CA THR A 131 2.25 -27.88 -7.91
C THR A 131 2.33 -28.95 -6.82
N THR A 132 1.91 -30.16 -7.21
CA THR A 132 2.46 -31.51 -6.96
C THR A 132 3.18 -31.80 -5.61
N PRO A 133 2.87 -32.95 -4.96
CA PRO A 133 3.19 -33.24 -3.57
C PRO A 133 4.67 -33.54 -3.28
N ALA A 134 5.01 -33.40 -1.99
CA ALA A 134 6.33 -33.65 -1.42
C ALA A 134 6.95 -35.00 -1.83
N PRO A 135 8.26 -35.06 -2.12
CA PRO A 135 8.95 -36.33 -2.35
C PRO A 135 9.09 -37.11 -1.03
N CYS A 136 8.72 -38.38 -1.07
CA CYS A 136 8.93 -39.35 0.01
C CYS A 136 10.42 -39.51 0.33
N PRO A 137 10.82 -39.71 1.60
CA PRO A 137 12.21 -39.98 1.94
C PRO A 137 12.64 -41.38 1.49
N GLU A 138 13.77 -41.46 0.79
CA GLU A 138 14.39 -42.73 0.38
C GLU A 138 15.00 -43.49 1.59
N PRO A 139 14.97 -44.83 1.59
CA PRO A 139 15.55 -45.61 2.68
C PRO A 139 17.08 -45.59 2.62
N ASN A 140 17.66 -45.29 3.77
CA ASN A 140 19.10 -45.26 4.05
C ASN A 140 19.73 -46.62 3.73
N GLN A 141 20.85 -46.63 3.00
CA GLN A 141 21.65 -47.83 2.72
C GLN A 141 22.38 -48.33 3.97
#